data_AF-A0A080M9X5-F1
#
_entry.id   AF-A0A080M9X5-F1
#
_cell.length_a   1.000
_cell.length_b   1.000
_cell.length_c   1.000
_cell.angle_alpha   90.00
_cell.angle_beta   90.00
_cell.angle_gamma   90.00
#
_symmetry.space_group_name_H-M   'P 1'
#
loop_
_entity.id
_entity.type
_entity.pdbx_description
1 polymer ?
#
loop_
_entity_poly.entity_id
_entity_poly.type
_entity_poly.pdbx_seq_one_letter_code
_entity_poly.pdbx_strand_id
1 'polypeptide(L)'
;MARPEERNVPEGTPPHHRAAPQELLFRARKATRTTRRQCLQEADARLDELRLYLRLAHHWHWLNDGQYEHVGRQVAELGRLLGGWTKYEAEKRGTPG
;
A
#
# COMPACT_ATOMS: atom_id res chain seq x y z
N MET A 1 52.75 6.06 3.53
CA MET A 1 51.43 6.64 3.90
C MET A 1 50.76 7.15 2.63
N ALA A 2 49.72 6.47 2.16
CA ALA A 2 48.84 6.95 1.09
C ALA A 2 47.43 6.45 1.39
N ARG A 3 46.47 7.38 1.49
CA ARG A 3 45.06 7.12 1.80
C ARG A 3 44.39 6.44 0.59
N PRO A 4 43.70 5.31 0.76
CA PRO A 4 42.90 4.74 -0.29
C PRO A 4 41.42 5.13 -0.08
N GLU A 5 40.62 4.96 -1.12
CA GLU A 5 39.16 5.06 -1.15
C GLU A 5 38.46 6.33 -0.62
N GLU A 6 38.32 7.34 -1.47
CA GLU A 6 37.04 8.05 -1.62
C GLU A 6 36.77 8.26 -3.11
N ARG A 7 36.48 7.11 -3.71
CA ARG A 7 35.99 6.92 -5.06
C ARG A 7 34.62 7.58 -5.19
N ASN A 8 34.61 8.74 -5.84
CA ASN A 8 33.60 9.20 -6.80
C ASN A 8 32.31 8.34 -6.82
N VAL A 9 31.30 8.75 -6.04
CA VAL A 9 29.95 8.20 -6.13
C VAL A 9 29.15 9.13 -7.04
N PRO A 10 28.68 8.69 -8.22
CA PRO A 10 27.77 9.50 -9.01
C PRO A 10 26.43 9.60 -8.25
N GLU A 11 25.98 10.84 -7.99
CA GLU A 11 24.61 11.17 -7.56
C GLU A 11 23.60 10.74 -8.65
N GLY A 12 23.36 9.44 -8.73
CA GLY A 12 22.26 8.83 -9.44
C GLY A 12 21.11 8.64 -8.46
N THR A 13 20.12 9.52 -8.56
CA THR A 13 18.82 9.50 -7.89
C THR A 13 18.32 8.09 -7.51
N PRO A 14 18.02 7.80 -6.23
CA PRO A 14 17.46 6.50 -5.85
C PRO A 14 16.05 6.30 -6.45
N PRO A 15 15.77 5.19 -7.17
CA PRO A 15 14.46 4.90 -7.72
C PRO A 15 13.57 4.25 -6.65
N HIS A 16 13.14 5.02 -5.67
CA HIS A 16 12.13 4.59 -4.69
C HIS A 16 10.89 5.49 -4.64
N HIS A 17 10.57 6.20 -5.74
CA HIS A 17 9.22 6.71 -5.96
C HIS A 17 8.25 5.56 -6.30
N ARG A 18 8.13 4.55 -5.42
CA ARG A 18 6.90 3.77 -5.35
C ARG A 18 5.86 4.72 -4.75
N ALA A 19 4.95 5.18 -5.61
CA ALA A 19 3.87 6.07 -5.24
C ALA A 19 3.20 5.60 -3.93
N ALA A 20 3.08 6.52 -2.96
CA ALA A 20 2.42 6.25 -1.70
C ALA A 20 0.96 5.80 -1.93
N PRO A 21 0.34 5.06 -1.00
CA PRO A 21 -1.03 4.54 -1.18
C PRO A 21 -2.06 5.61 -1.54
N GLN A 22 -1.92 6.82 -0.98
CA GLN A 22 -2.73 8.00 -1.30
C GLN A 22 -2.63 8.42 -2.77
N GLU A 23 -1.43 8.39 -3.35
CA GLU A 23 -1.17 8.74 -4.76
C GLU A 23 -1.82 7.71 -5.70
N LEU A 24 -1.79 6.43 -5.33
CA LEU A 24 -2.44 5.37 -6.08
C LEU A 24 -3.97 5.46 -6.03
N LEU A 25 -4.55 5.79 -4.88
CA LEU A 25 -5.99 6.04 -4.74
C LEU A 25 -6.46 7.25 -5.57
N PHE A 26 -5.66 8.32 -5.64
CA PHE A 26 -5.94 9.48 -6.48
C PHE A 26 -5.92 9.12 -7.98
N ARG A 27 -4.96 8.31 -8.41
CA ARG A 27 -4.86 7.84 -9.81
C ARG A 27 -6.00 6.88 -10.18
N ALA A 28 -6.37 5.98 -9.27
CA ALA A 28 -7.49 5.06 -9.46
C ALA A 28 -8.84 5.78 -9.63
N ARG A 29 -9.02 6.93 -8.95
CA ARG A 29 -10.19 7.80 -9.16
C ARG A 29 -10.29 8.33 -10.59
N LYS A 30 -9.17 8.47 -11.31
CA LYS A 30 -9.13 8.97 -12.71
C LYS A 30 -9.05 7.86 -13.78
N ALA A 31 -8.97 6.58 -13.41
CA ALA A 31 -8.71 5.48 -14.36
C ALA A 31 -9.97 4.72 -14.83
N THR A 32 -9.90 4.14 -16.04
CA THR A 32 -10.98 3.38 -16.72
C THR A 32 -11.35 2.07 -15.99
N ARG A 33 -12.59 1.57 -16.18
CA ARG A 33 -13.23 0.43 -15.47
C ARG A 33 -12.37 -0.84 -15.33
N THR A 34 -11.58 -1.22 -16.34
CA THR A 34 -10.73 -2.42 -16.30
C THR A 34 -9.50 -2.21 -15.40
N THR A 35 -8.90 -1.02 -15.46
CA THR A 35 -7.79 -0.59 -14.60
C THR A 35 -8.23 -0.48 -13.15
N ARG A 36 -9.50 -0.12 -12.90
CA ARG A 36 -10.06 0.04 -11.55
C ARG A 36 -10.04 -1.25 -10.72
N ARG A 37 -10.39 -2.41 -11.30
CA ARG A 37 -10.32 -3.70 -10.59
C ARG A 37 -8.87 -4.09 -10.26
N GLN A 38 -7.97 -3.92 -11.23
CA GLN A 38 -6.55 -4.19 -11.01
C GLN A 38 -5.96 -3.27 -9.92
N CYS A 39 -6.35 -2.00 -9.92
CA CYS A 39 -5.98 -1.06 -8.85
C CYS A 39 -6.56 -1.46 -7.48
N LEU A 40 -7.80 -1.96 -7.41
CA LEU A 40 -8.39 -2.45 -6.16
C LEU A 40 -7.68 -3.70 -5.64
N GLN A 41 -7.33 -4.63 -6.52
CA GLN A 41 -6.56 -5.84 -6.16
C GLN A 41 -5.14 -5.49 -5.69
N GLU A 42 -4.46 -4.58 -6.37
CA GLU A 42 -3.15 -4.09 -5.94
C GLU A 42 -3.25 -3.38 -4.58
N ALA A 43 -4.28 -2.54 -4.37
CA ALA A 43 -4.49 -1.88 -3.09
C ALA A 43 -4.72 -2.88 -1.95
N ASP A 44 -5.45 -3.97 -2.20
CA ASP A 44 -5.66 -5.03 -1.22
C ASP A 44 -4.35 -5.77 -0.88
N ALA A 45 -3.56 -6.14 -1.90
CA ALA A 45 -2.24 -6.76 -1.70
C ALA A 45 -1.29 -5.86 -0.90
N ARG A 46 -1.31 -4.55 -1.14
CA ARG A 46 -0.53 -3.57 -0.36
C ARG A 46 -1.00 -3.45 1.08
N LEU A 47 -2.30 -3.61 1.32
CA LEU A 47 -2.85 -3.59 2.67
C LEU A 47 -2.43 -4.83 3.46
N ASP A 48 -2.32 -5.99 2.81
CA ASP A 48 -1.77 -7.21 3.41
C ASP A 48 -0.28 -7.08 3.75
N GLU A 49 0.51 -6.48 2.86
CA GLU A 49 1.92 -6.15 3.11
C GLU A 49 2.05 -5.23 4.35
N LEU A 50 1.19 -4.21 4.46
CA LEU A 50 1.15 -3.33 5.64
C LEU A 50 0.78 -4.09 6.92
N ARG A 51 -0.20 -5.00 6.88
CA ARG A 51 -0.57 -5.83 8.04
C ARG A 51 0.60 -6.68 8.53
N LEU A 52 1.37 -7.26 7.59
CA LEU A 52 2.57 -8.03 7.91
C LEU A 52 3.61 -7.16 8.63
N TYR A 53 3.92 -5.98 8.08
CA TYR A 53 4.90 -5.08 8.69
C TYR A 53 4.48 -4.56 10.07
N LEU A 54 3.19 -4.26 10.26
CA LEU A 54 2.69 -3.85 11.58
C LEU A 54 2.82 -4.97 12.61
N ARG A 55 2.55 -6.22 12.21
CA ARG A 55 2.73 -7.38 13.09
C ARG A 55 4.20 -7.58 13.45
N LEU A 56 5.12 -7.40 12.49
CA LEU A 56 6.56 -7.49 12.75
C LEU A 56 7.05 -6.35 13.66
N ALA A 57 6.60 -5.12 13.41
CA ALA A 57 6.95 -3.96 14.23
C ALA A 57 6.45 -4.11 15.68
N HIS A 58 5.25 -4.66 15.88
CA HIS A 58 4.73 -4.99 17.20
C HIS A 58 5.53 -6.13 17.86
N HIS A 59 5.85 -7.18 17.11
CA HIS A 59 6.66 -8.30 17.60
C HIS A 59 8.07 -7.87 18.07
N TRP A 60 8.68 -6.89 17.40
CA TRP A 60 9.97 -6.31 17.80
C TRP A 60 9.83 -5.16 18.81
N HIS A 61 8.64 -4.96 19.38
CA HIS A 61 8.34 -3.92 20.37
C HIS A 61 8.63 -2.47 19.90
N TRP A 62 8.61 -2.22 18.58
CA TRP A 62 8.70 -0.86 18.02
C TRP A 62 7.37 -0.09 18.17
N LEU A 63 6.27 -0.81 18.38
CA LEU A 63 4.96 -0.28 18.70
C LEU A 63 4.50 -0.87 20.03
N ASN A 64 3.94 -0.03 20.90
CA ASN A 64 3.21 -0.53 22.07
C ASN A 64 1.83 -1.08 21.67
N ASP A 65 1.20 -1.83 22.58
CA ASP A 65 -0.09 -2.48 22.32
C ASP A 65 -1.19 -1.50 21.90
N GLY A 66 -1.24 -0.31 22.52
CA GLY A 66 -2.22 0.73 22.18
C GLY A 66 -2.00 1.32 20.78
N GLN A 67 -0.74 1.52 20.38
CA GLN A 67 -0.38 1.96 19.03
C GLN A 67 -0.71 0.89 17.98
N TYR A 68 -0.40 -0.37 18.28
CA TYR A 68 -0.72 -1.50 17.41
C TYR A 68 -2.23 -1.68 17.24
N GLU A 69 -3.01 -1.58 18.32
CA GLU A 69 -4.47 -1.64 18.27
C GLU A 69 -5.06 -0.46 17.47
N HIS A 70 -4.57 0.76 17.71
CA HIS A 70 -5.04 1.94 16.99
C HIS A 70 -4.83 1.80 15.48
N VAL A 71 -3.61 1.49 15.04
CA VAL A 71 -3.31 1.32 13.62
C VAL A 71 -4.03 0.08 13.05
N GLY A 72 -4.14 -1.00 13.83
CA GLY A 72 -4.89 -2.20 13.46
C GLY A 72 -6.36 -1.89 13.13
N ARG A 73 -7.02 -1.04 13.92
CA ARG A 73 -8.39 -0.58 13.65
C ARG A 73 -8.49 0.21 12.34
N GLN A 74 -7.55 1.11 12.07
CA GLN A 74 -7.51 1.87 10.82
C GLN A 74 -7.31 0.96 9.61
N VAL A 75 -6.39 -0.01 9.69
CA VAL A 75 -6.13 -0.99 8.63
C VAL A 75 -7.32 -1.92 8.39
N ALA A 76 -8.05 -2.29 9.45
CA ALA A 76 -9.28 -3.06 9.33
C ALA A 76 -10.39 -2.27 8.62
N GLU A 77 -10.50 -0.97 8.90
CA GLU A 77 -11.45 -0.08 8.23
C GLU A 77 -11.15 0.07 6.73
N LEU A 78 -9.89 0.28 6.37
CA LEU A 78 -9.45 0.31 4.97
C LEU A 78 -9.80 -0.99 4.24
N GLY A 79 -9.62 -2.14 4.90
CA GLY A 79 -9.99 -3.45 4.35
C GLY A 79 -11.49 -3.57 4.07
N ARG A 80 -12.34 -3.10 4.99
CA ARG A 80 -13.80 -3.09 4.78
C ARG A 80 -14.21 -2.23 3.59
N LEU A 81 -13.61 -1.05 3.43
CA LEU A 81 -13.89 -0.16 2.31
C LEU A 81 -13.46 -0.77 0.97
N LEU A 82 -12.25 -1.34 0.90
CA LEU A 82 -11.74 -2.02 -0.30
C LEU A 82 -12.61 -3.23 -0.68
N GLY A 83 -13.03 -4.02 0.30
CA GLY A 83 -13.94 -5.14 0.10
C GLY A 83 -15.30 -4.68 -0.46
N GLY A 84 -15.86 -3.61 0.10
CA GLY A 84 -17.10 -2.99 -0.38
C GLY A 84 -17.01 -2.53 -1.83
N TRP A 85 -15.93 -1.83 -2.21
CA TRP A 85 -15.72 -1.39 -3.59
C TRP A 85 -15.48 -2.55 -4.56
N THR A 86 -14.75 -3.58 -4.14
CA THR A 86 -14.54 -4.77 -4.98
C THR A 86 -15.84 -5.51 -5.26
N LYS A 87 -16.71 -5.64 -4.25
CA LYS A 87 -18.05 -6.23 -4.40
C LYS A 87 -18.93 -5.40 -5.34
N TYR A 88 -18.96 -4.08 -5.16
CA TYR A 88 -19.72 -3.17 -6.02
C TYR A 88 -19.29 -3.26 -7.49
N GLU A 89 -17.97 -3.33 -7.77
CA GLU A 89 -17.47 -3.49 -9.14
C GLU A 89 -17.81 -4.88 -9.74
N ALA A 90 -17.90 -5.92 -8.91
CA ALA A 90 -18.33 -7.26 -9.33
C ALA A 90 -19.84 -7.30 -9.66
N GLU A 91 -20.68 -6.71 -8.81
CA GLU A 91 -22.13 -6.63 -9.00
C GLU A 91 -22.49 -5.83 -10.27
N LYS A 92 -21.80 -4.71 -10.51
CA LYS A 92 -21.97 -3.88 -11.72
C LYS A 92 -21.49 -4.54 -13.03
N ARG A 93 -21.01 -5.77 -12.96
CA ARG A 93 -20.67 -6.62 -14.11
C ARG A 93 -21.74 -7.71 -14.35
N GLY A 94 -22.51 -8.06 -13.32
CA GLY A 94 -23.53 -9.11 -13.35
C GLY A 94 -24.93 -8.65 -13.76
N THR A 95 -25.14 -7.36 -14.04
CA THR A 95 -26.39 -6.86 -14.63
C THR A 95 -26.28 -6.91 -16.16
N PRO A 96 -26.86 -7.91 -16.85
CA PRO A 96 -27.15 -7.79 -18.27
C PRO A 96 -28.26 -6.75 -18.41
N GLY A 97 -27.92 -5.62 -19.02
CA GLY A 97 -28.89 -4.73 -19.65
C GLY A 97 -29.17 -5.20 -21.07
#